data_AF-A0A9D8SJE1-F1
#
_entry.id   AF-A0A9D8SJE1-F1
#
_cell.length_a   1.000
_cell.length_b   1.000
_cell.length_c   1.000
_cell.angle_alpha   90.00
_cell.angle_beta   90.00
_cell.angle_gamma   90.00
#
_symmetry.space_group_name_H-M   'P 1'
#
loop_
_entity.id
_entity.type
_entity.pdbx_description
1 polymer ?
#
loop_
_entity_poly.entity_id
_entity_poly.type
_entity_poly.pdbx_seq_one_letter_code
_entity_poly.pdbx_strand_id
1 'polypeptide(L)' 'MNEESAQYRKIECPQCGWKTLLDFQGVFDWLVKYRILKRNRGADDEIVYELFHAMTERYSCPECGAKNLRYRVMRDDF' A
#
# COMPACT_ATOMS: atom_id res chain seq x y z
N MET A 1 7.05 -25.10 5.08
CA MET A 1 6.43 -23.91 5.70
C MET A 1 7.32 -22.77 5.26
N ASN A 2 6.94 -22.08 4.17
CA ASN A 2 7.78 -21.00 3.65
C ASN A 2 7.59 -19.80 4.57
N GLU A 3 8.66 -19.40 5.25
CA GLU A 3 8.80 -18.09 5.87
C GLU A 3 8.89 -17.06 4.75
N GLU A 4 7.74 -16.78 4.12
CA GLU A 4 7.59 -15.67 3.20
C GLU A 4 7.82 -14.40 4.02
N SER A 5 8.98 -13.76 3.79
CA SER A 5 9.37 -12.53 4.45
C SER A 5 8.23 -11.51 4.33
N ALA A 6 7.51 -11.29 5.42
CA ALA A 6 6.35 -10.42 5.43
C ALA A 6 6.81 -8.99 5.11
N GLN A 7 6.64 -8.59 3.85
CA GLN A 7 7.02 -7.28 3.37
C GLN A 7 5.90 -6.30 3.69
N TYR A 8 6.09 -5.52 4.75
CA TYR A 8 5.13 -4.47 5.10
C TYR A 8 5.45 -3.18 4.33
N ARG A 9 4.40 -2.47 3.94
CA ARG A 9 4.46 -1.16 3.31
C ARG A 9 3.95 -0.12 4.29
N LYS A 10 4.84 0.76 4.74
CA LYS A 10 4.45 1.89 5.59
C LYS A 10 4.02 3.05 4.71
N ILE A 11 2.89 3.64 5.05
CA ILE A 11 2.38 4.86 4.42
C ILE A 11 2.17 5.90 5.48
N GLU A 12 2.57 7.12 5.19
CA GLU A 12 2.38 8.25 6.10
C GLU A 12 1.92 9.50 5.35
N CYS A 13 1.03 10.25 5.98
CA CYS A 13 0.58 11.55 5.52
C CYS A 13 1.49 12.64 6.12
N PRO A 14 2.21 13.41 5.30
CA PRO A 14 3.07 14.47 5.80
C PRO A 14 2.29 15.69 6.35
N GLN A 15 0.98 15.78 6.11
CA GLN A 15 0.14 16.92 6.53
C GLN A 15 -0.45 16.75 7.92
N CYS A 16 -1.04 15.59 8.23
CA CYS A 16 -1.66 15.34 9.55
C CYS A 16 -0.91 14.32 10.41
N GLY A 17 0.16 13.71 9.89
CA GLY A 17 0.94 12.69 10.60
C GLY A 17 0.29 11.30 10.65
N TRP A 18 -0.85 11.11 10.00
CA TRP A 18 -1.49 9.79 9.87
C TRP A 18 -0.50 8.78 9.29
N LYS A 19 -0.46 7.56 9.84
CA LYS A 19 0.42 6.49 9.37
C LYS A 19 -0.27 5.14 9.46
N THR A 20 0.03 4.25 8.53
CA THR A 20 -0.46 2.87 8.54
C THR A 20 0.61 1.92 8.00
N LEU A 21 0.49 0.65 8.37
CA LEU A 21 1.26 -0.45 7.80
C LEU A 21 0.28 -1.30 7.00
N LEU A 22 0.62 -1.55 5.75
CA LEU A 22 -0.15 -2.42 4.86
C LEU A 22 0.68 -3.65 4.55
N ASP A 23 0.10 -4.82 4.75
CA ASP A 23 0.53 -6.08 4.16
C ASP A 23 0.01 -6.19 2.72
N PHE A 24 0.26 -7.32 2.07
CA PHE A 24 -0.23 -7.59 0.72
C PHE A 24 -1.74 -7.35 0.58
N GLN A 25 -2.53 -7.88 1.51
CA GLN A 25 -3.98 -7.77 1.48
C GLN A 25 -4.44 -6.32 1.62
N GLY A 26 -3.83 -5.55 2.53
CA GLY A 26 -4.11 -4.13 2.71
C GLY A 26 -3.76 -3.29 1.47
N VAL A 27 -2.65 -3.61 0.79
CA VAL A 27 -2.26 -3.00 -0.49
C VAL A 27 -3.29 -3.33 -1.58
N PHE A 28 -3.69 -4.59 -1.68
CA PHE A 28 -4.68 -5.05 -2.65
C PHE A 28 -6.04 -4.38 -2.45
N ASP A 29 -6.54 -4.34 -1.20
CA ASP A 29 -7.82 -3.69 -0.87
C ASP A 29 -7.79 -2.19 -1.17
N TRP A 30 -6.64 -1.52 -0.99
CA TRP A 30 -6.47 -0.13 -1.43
C TRP A 30 -6.60 0.01 -2.94
N LEU A 31 -5.91 -0.80 -3.72
CA LEU A 31 -5.99 -0.76 -5.18
C LEU A 31 -7.42 -1.03 -5.67
N VAL A 32 -8.15 -1.93 -5.01
CA VAL A 32 -9.56 -2.17 -5.29
C VAL A 32 -10.43 -0.96 -4.92
N LYS A 33 -10.21 -0.36 -3.74
CA LYS A 33 -10.93 0.84 -3.27
C LYS A 33 -10.76 2.01 -4.23
N TYR A 34 -9.56 2.21 -4.77
CA TYR A 34 -9.25 3.24 -5.76
C TYR A 34 -9.57 2.81 -7.20
N ARG A 35 -10.24 1.66 -7.39
CA ARG A 35 -10.66 1.12 -8.70
C ARG A 35 -9.51 0.87 -9.68
N ILE A 36 -8.30 0.65 -9.18
CA ILE A 36 -7.12 0.28 -9.97
C ILE A 36 -7.11 -1.22 -10.27
N LEU A 37 -7.56 -2.03 -9.32
CA LEU A 37 -7.74 -3.48 -9.49
C LEU A 37 -9.20 -3.90 -9.31
N LYS A 38 -9.56 -5.02 -9.95
CA LYS A 38 -10.84 -5.71 -9.71
C LYS A 38 -10.60 -6.88 -8.76
N ARG A 39 -11.54 -7.08 -7.83
CA ARG A 39 -11.48 -8.11 -6.78
C ARG A 39 -11.34 -9.55 -7.29
N ASN A 40 -11.69 -9.81 -8.55
CA ASN A 40 -11.69 -11.16 -9.17
C ASN A 40 -10.46 -11.44 -10.06
N ARG A 41 -9.46 -10.56 -10.11
CA ARG A 41 -8.20 -10.88 -10.81
C ARG A 41 -7.18 -11.38 -9.81
N GLY A 42 -6.68 -12.60 -10.01
CA GLY A 42 -5.39 -13.01 -9.47
C GLY A 42 -4.33 -12.12 -10.13
N ALA A 43 -3.86 -11.13 -9.39
CA ALA A 43 -2.76 -10.27 -9.79
C ALA A 43 -1.51 -10.76 -9.06
N ASP A 44 -0.41 -10.85 -9.79
CA ASP A 44 0.88 -11.23 -9.22
C ASP A 44 1.31 -10.22 -8.15
N ASP A 45 1.92 -10.71 -7.08
CA ASP A 45 2.28 -9.91 -5.93
C ASP A 45 3.22 -8.75 -6.29
N GLU A 46 4.17 -8.99 -7.20
CA GLU A 46 5.12 -7.98 -7.66
C GLU A 46 4.38 -6.84 -8.37
N ILE A 47 3.46 -7.19 -9.28
CA ILE A 47 2.64 -6.23 -10.03
C ILE A 47 1.76 -5.41 -9.09
N VAL A 48 1.15 -6.04 -8.08
CA VAL A 48 0.33 -5.34 -7.09
C VAL A 48 1.14 -4.28 -6.35
N TYR A 49 2.37 -4.60 -5.91
CA TYR A 49 3.23 -3.63 -5.24
C TYR A 49 3.72 -2.51 -6.17
N GLU A 50 4.06 -2.81 -7.42
CA GLU A 50 4.46 -1.78 -8.39
C GLU A 50 3.33 -0.81 -8.69
N LEU A 51 2.12 -1.33 -8.94
CA LEU A 51 0.92 -0.52 -9.13
C LEU A 51 0.63 0.36 -7.92
N PHE A 52 0.79 -0.21 -6.73
CA PHE A 52 0.62 0.54 -5.50
C PHE A 52 1.61 1.70 -5.40
N HIS A 53 2.89 1.42 -5.61
CA HIS A 53 3.95 2.41 -5.55
C HIS A 53 3.69 3.56 -6.53
N ALA A 54 3.39 3.25 -7.79
CA ALA A 54 3.09 4.22 -8.85
C ALA A 54 1.87 5.10 -8.54
N MET A 55 0.93 4.61 -7.74
CA MET A 55 -0.30 5.31 -7.40
C MET A 55 -0.22 6.05 -6.05
N THR A 56 0.87 5.88 -5.29
CA THR A 56 1.01 6.45 -3.93
C THR A 56 0.75 7.96 -3.89
N GLU A 57 1.29 8.69 -4.86
CA GLU A 57 1.16 10.15 -4.94
C GLU A 57 -0.28 10.60 -5.21
N ARG A 58 -1.08 9.74 -5.85
CA ARG A 58 -2.49 10.00 -6.17
C ARG A 58 -3.43 9.67 -5.01
N TYR A 59 -2.98 8.87 -4.05
CA TYR A 59 -3.80 8.53 -2.89
C TYR A 59 -4.00 9.75 -1.99
N SER A 60 -5.23 9.84 -1.47
CA SER A 60 -5.60 10.87 -0.51
C SER A 60 -5.59 10.28 0.88
N CYS A 61 -5.10 11.05 1.86
CA CYS A 61 -5.15 10.70 3.25
C CYS A 61 -6.61 10.48 3.68
N PRO A 62 -6.94 9.36 4.34
CA PRO A 62 -8.31 9.13 4.81
C PRO A 62 -8.74 10.11 5.91
N GLU A 63 -7.78 10.67 6.67
CA GLU A 63 -8.06 11.57 7.79
C GLU A 63 -8.26 13.03 7.36
N CYS A 64 -7.35 13.57 6.54
CA CYS A 64 -7.35 14.99 6.20
C CYS A 64 -7.58 15.28 4.70
N GLY A 65 -7.71 14.25 3.87
CA GLY A 65 -7.89 14.40 2.42
C GLY A 65 -6.65 14.88 1.64
N ALA A 66 -5.53 15.13 2.31
CA ALA A 66 -4.30 15.57 1.65
C ALA A 66 -3.74 14.50 0.70
N LYS A 67 -3.21 14.93 -0.45
CA LYS A 67 -2.53 14.07 -1.43
C LYS A 67 -1.03 13.96 -1.11
N ASN A 68 -0.28 13.21 -1.91
CA ASN A 68 1.17 13.00 -1.75
C ASN A 68 1.53 12.25 -0.45
N LEU A 69 0.90 11.10 -0.23
CA LEU A 69 1.30 10.21 0.85
C LEU A 69 2.72 9.71 0.61
N ARG A 70 3.52 9.60 1.67
CA ARG A 70 4.86 9.02 1.60
C ARG A 70 4.76 7.52 1.77
N TYR A 71 5.53 6.79 0.97
CA TYR A 71 5.60 5.34 0.99
C TYR A 71 7.01 4.89 1.36
N ARG A 72 7.10 3.85 2.21
CA ARG A 72 8.35 3.20 2.55
C ARG A 72 8.14 1.69 2.66
N VAL A 73 9.02 0.93 2.01
CA VAL A 73 9.15 -0.51 2.22
C VAL A 73 9.81 -0.76 3.57
N MET A 74 9.18 -1.55 4.43
CA MET A 74 9.81 -2.09 5.63
C MET A 74 10.00 -3.59 5.41
N ARG A 75 11.25 -4.04 5.50
CA ARG A 75 11.54 -5.47 5.61
C ARG A 75 11.58 -5.78 7.10
N ASP A 76 10.87 -6.84 7.49
CA ASP A 76 11.02 -7.43 8.82
C ASP A 76 12.44 -8.05 8.85
N ASP A 77 13.40 -7.28 9.36
CA ASP A 77 14.76 -7.76 9.65
C ASP A 77 14.72 -8.16 11.13
N PHE A 78 14.35 -9.42 11.39
CA PHE A 78 14.35 -10.03 12.71
C PHE A 78 15.48 -11.04 12.83
#